data_AF-A0A218PRU0-F1
#
_entry.id   AF-A0A218PRU0-F1
#
_cell.length_a   1.000
_cell.length_b   1.000
_cell.length_c   1.000
_cell.angle_alpha   90.00
_cell.angle_beta   90.00
_cell.angle_gamma   90.00
#
_symmetry.space_group_name_H-M   'P 1'
#
loop_
_entity.id
_entity.type
_entity.pdbx_description
1 polymer ?
#
loop_
_entity_poly.entity_id
_entity_poly.type
_entity_poly.pdbx_seq_one_letter_code
_entity_poly.pdbx_strand_id
1 'polypeptide(L)' 'MQESLLKEPEAKTWVAPAYCDLRLGFEVTAYIYVR' A
#
# COMPACT_ATOMS: atom_id res chain seq x y z
N MET A 1 -32.94 2.08 -13.60
CA MET A 1 -31.91 1.04 -13.46
C MET A 1 -30.58 1.78 -13.51
N GLN A 2 -30.09 2.21 -12.35
CA GLN A 2 -28.90 3.06 -12.23
C GLN A 2 -27.73 2.15 -11.90
N GLU A 3 -27.20 1.52 -12.94
CA GLU A 3 -25.94 0.78 -12.85
C GLU A 3 -24.77 1.75 -12.89
N SER A 4 -23.65 1.33 -12.30
CA SER A 4 -22.32 1.95 -12.35
C SER A 4 -22.06 3.18 -11.46
N LEU A 5 -22.18 3.04 -10.14
CA LEU A 5 -21.35 3.83 -9.19
C LEU A 5 -20.81 2.99 -8.01
N LEU A 6 -20.66 1.68 -8.20
CA LEU A 6 -19.73 0.91 -7.38
C LEU A 6 -18.35 1.07 -8.01
N LYS A 7 -17.71 2.23 -7.77
CA LYS A 7 -16.26 2.31 -7.96
C LYS A 7 -15.67 1.37 -6.92
N GLU A 8 -15.31 0.17 -7.35
CA GLU A 8 -14.60 -0.78 -6.52
C GLU A 8 -13.48 -0.01 -5.83
N PRO A 9 -13.32 -0.11 -4.50
CA PRO A 9 -12.23 0.59 -3.84
C PRO A 9 -10.97 0.07 -4.50
N GLU A 10 -10.29 0.90 -5.30
CA GLU A 10 -9.09 0.51 -6.02
C GLU A 10 -8.16 -0.11 -4.98
N ALA A 11 -8.10 -1.44 -4.98
CA ALA A 11 -7.44 -2.19 -3.94
C ALA A 11 -5.97 -1.86 -4.12
N LYS A 12 -5.47 -0.95 -3.28
CA LYS A 12 -4.09 -0.48 -3.34
C LYS A 12 -3.22 -1.69 -3.26
N THR A 13 -2.70 -2.09 -4.41
CA THR A 13 -1.88 -3.28 -4.50
C THR A 13 -0.53 -2.85 -3.94
N TRP A 14 -0.28 -3.23 -2.70
CA TRP A 14 1.01 -3.01 -2.06
C TRP A 14 2.01 -3.96 -2.73
N VAL A 15 2.70 -3.46 -3.76
CA VAL A 15 3.51 -4.32 -4.64
C VAL A 15 4.89 -4.57 -4.05
N ALA A 16 5.51 -3.56 -3.46
CA ALA A 16 6.85 -3.63 -2.89
C ALA A 16 7.04 -2.61 -1.75
N PRO A 17 7.88 -2.91 -0.75
CA PRO A 17 8.23 -1.96 0.29
C PRO A 17 9.03 -0.80 -0.29
N ALA A 18 8.78 0.41 0.21
CA ALA A 18 9.50 1.61 -0.20
C ALA A 18 10.83 1.77 0.54
N TYR A 19 10.98 1.14 1.70
CA TYR A 19 12.18 1.23 2.54
C TYR A 19 12.36 -0.02 3.39
N CYS A 20 13.58 -0.57 3.44
CA CYS A 20 14.00 -1.63 4.35
C CYS A 20 15.30 -1.18 5.05
N ASP A 21 15.36 -1.24 6.38
CA ASP A 21 16.49 -0.73 7.17
C ASP A 21 16.69 -1.53 8.45
N LEU A 22 17.94 -1.68 8.90
CA LEU A 22 18.26 -2.40 10.14
C LEU A 22 18.44 -1.41 11.30
N ARG A 23 17.54 -1.47 12.29
CA ARG A 23 17.59 -0.60 13.48
C ARG A 23 17.65 -1.44 14.75
N LEU A 24 18.67 -1.18 15.58
CA LEU A 24 18.87 -1.87 16.86
C LEU A 24 18.89 -3.41 16.75
N GLY A 25 19.31 -3.95 15.59
CA GLY A 25 19.32 -5.39 15.32
C GLY A 25 18.03 -5.97 14.73
N PHE A 26 17.03 -5.13 14.41
CA PHE A 26 15.77 -5.55 13.79
C PHE A 26 15.62 -4.95 12.40
N GLU A 27 15.05 -5.72 11.47
CA GLU A 27 14.67 -5.22 10.14
C GLU A 27 13.35 -4.45 10.24
N VAL A 28 13.36 -3.22 9.72
CA VAL A 28 12.21 -2.32 9.63
C VAL A 28 11.85 -2.15 8.16
N THR A 29 10.61 -2.51 7.81
CA THR A 29 10.08 -2.40 6.45
C THR A 29 8.93 -1.40 6.41
N ALA A 30 9.00 -0.41 5.52
CA ALA A 30 7.96 0.61 5.36
C ALA A 30 7.35 0.58 3.94
N TYR A 31 6.02 0.74 3.89
CA TYR A 31 5.26 0.87 2.66
C TYR A 31 4.72 2.29 2.56
N ILE A 32 4.95 2.95 1.44
CA ILE A 32 4.50 4.33 1.20
C ILE A 32 3.38 4.30 0.16
N TYR A 33 2.35 5.10 0.43
CA TYR A 33 1.26 5.35 -0.52
C TYR A 33 1.10 6.85 -0.71
N VAL A 34 1.10 7.29 -1.97
CA VAL A 34 0.88 8.69 -2.36
C VAL A 34 -0.52 8.79 -2.98
N ARG A 35 -1.34 9.76 -2.53
CA ARG A 35 -2.65 10.10 -3.12
C ARG A 35 -2.52 11.20 -4.14
#